data_AF-A0A4V6I7D2-F1
#
_entry.id   AF-A0A4V6I7D2-F1
#
_cell.length_a   1.000
_cell.length_b   1.000
_cell.length_c   1.000
_cell.angle_alpha   90.00
_cell.angle_beta   90.00
_cell.angle_gamma   90.00
#
_symmetry.space_group_name_H-M   'P 1'
#
loop_
_entity.id
_entity.type
_entity.pdbx_description
1 polymer ?
#
loop_
_entity_poly.entity_id
_entity_poly.type
_entity_poly.pdbx_seq_one_letter_code
_entity_poly.pdbx_strand_id
1 'polypeptide(L)'
;MRGLVVEGDNDDDVGNILRSFEVLKFGCSGAKKEAALWENSQKTGIESETRSSTTTISSTVDRPYRDRYHREREQHVADRADSYVEILDRSRVHPETYEWAHNMAVDALEIEDSKRSCNHDRLRDLDLEAFAQELSQQNFGSKGITLYDIRAELTCRYKDLRPPYMPLDRETVFFLLTKESPETFCEEKMVCTSAQRF
;
A
#
# COMPACT_ATOMS: atom_id res chain seq x y z
N MET A 1 -43.46 2.32 4.01
CA MET A 1 -42.22 2.93 4.52
C MET A 1 -41.70 2.04 5.65
N ARG A 2 -40.38 1.81 5.65
CA ARG A 2 -39.58 0.99 6.56
C ARG A 2 -39.55 -0.52 6.26
N GLY A 3 -38.33 -0.97 6.08
CA GLY A 3 -37.90 -2.34 5.86
C GLY A 3 -36.39 -2.33 5.66
N LEU A 4 -35.65 -2.04 6.74
CA LEU A 4 -34.19 -2.14 6.79
C LEU A 4 -33.88 -2.86 8.09
N VAL A 5 -33.77 -4.18 7.99
CA VAL A 5 -33.03 -5.04 8.92
C VAL A 5 -32.40 -6.09 8.02
N VAL A 6 -31.12 -5.92 7.72
CA VAL A 6 -30.26 -7.02 7.30
C VAL A 6 -29.44 -7.32 8.54
N GLU A 7 -29.85 -8.35 9.28
CA GLU A 7 -28.92 -9.07 10.13
C GLU A 7 -27.98 -9.84 9.20
N GLY A 8 -26.68 -9.69 9.43
CA GLY A 8 -25.63 -10.38 8.71
C GLY A 8 -24.57 -10.76 9.72
N ASP A 9 -24.49 -12.07 9.96
CA ASP A 9 -23.75 -12.75 11.00
C ASP A 9 -22.23 -12.59 10.89
N ASN A 10 -21.57 -12.58 12.05
CA ASN A 10 -20.13 -12.39 12.28
C ASN A 10 -19.27 -13.63 11.91
N ASP A 11 -19.48 -14.26 10.76
CA ASP A 11 -18.69 -15.45 10.34
C ASP A 11 -17.72 -15.19 9.17
N ASP A 12 -17.73 -13.98 8.57
CA ASP A 12 -16.87 -13.63 7.42
C ASP A 12 -15.48 -13.08 7.80
N ASP A 13 -15.26 -12.70 9.06
CA ASP A 13 -14.00 -12.08 9.49
C ASP A 13 -12.82 -13.07 9.49
N VAL A 14 -13.03 -14.31 9.95
CA VAL A 14 -11.95 -15.31 10.03
C VAL A 14 -11.50 -15.76 8.64
N GLY A 15 -12.44 -15.87 7.68
CA GLY A 15 -12.16 -16.23 6.30
C GLY A 15 -11.36 -15.14 5.55
N ASN A 16 -11.68 -13.86 5.79
CA ASN A 16 -10.93 -12.73 5.25
C ASN A 16 -9.53 -12.59 5.88
N ILE A 17 -9.38 -12.87 7.18
CA ILE A 17 -8.09 -12.87 7.87
C ILE A 17 -7.19 -14.00 7.35
N LEU A 18 -7.73 -15.21 7.19
CA LEU A 18 -6.96 -16.36 6.69
C LEU A 18 -6.54 -16.19 5.22
N ARG A 19 -7.36 -15.56 4.37
CA ARG A 19 -6.96 -15.20 2.99
C ARG A 19 -5.92 -14.09 2.95
N SER A 20 -6.01 -13.12 3.86
CA SER A 20 -4.98 -12.09 4.04
C SER A 20 -3.63 -12.67 4.45
N PHE A 21 -3.58 -13.82 5.12
CA PHE A 21 -2.31 -14.48 5.46
C PHE A 21 -1.63 -15.12 4.24
N GLU A 22 -2.41 -15.63 3.28
CA GLU A 22 -1.84 -16.27 2.10
C GLU A 22 -1.08 -15.26 1.22
N VAL A 23 -1.53 -14.01 1.18
CA VAL A 23 -0.82 -12.94 0.46
C VAL A 23 0.49 -12.52 1.13
N LEU A 24 0.62 -12.63 2.47
CA LEU A 24 1.86 -12.29 3.18
C LEU A 24 3.07 -13.11 2.70
N LYS A 25 2.86 -14.37 2.30
CA LYS A 25 3.92 -15.26 1.80
C LYS A 25 4.64 -14.73 0.55
N PHE A 26 4.00 -13.83 -0.19
CA PHE A 26 4.54 -13.19 -1.39
C PHE A 26 5.21 -11.83 -1.10
N GLY A 27 5.31 -11.42 0.16
CA GLY A 27 6.07 -10.24 0.57
C GLY A 27 7.57 -10.37 0.28
N CYS A 28 8.27 -9.23 0.21
CA CYS A 28 9.70 -9.17 -0.16
C CYS A 28 10.62 -9.99 0.75
N SER A 29 10.21 -10.27 1.99
CA SER A 29 10.99 -11.02 2.99
C SER A 29 10.93 -12.54 2.79
N GLY A 30 10.00 -13.03 1.97
CA GLY A 30 9.80 -14.45 1.67
C GLY A 30 9.07 -15.24 2.77
N ALA A 31 8.40 -16.31 2.35
CA ALA A 31 7.43 -17.07 3.16
C ALA A 31 7.94 -17.55 4.54
N LYS A 32 9.22 -17.90 4.67
CA LYS A 32 9.78 -18.39 5.95
C LYS A 32 9.88 -17.30 7.02
N LYS A 33 10.24 -16.08 6.62
CA LYS A 33 10.35 -14.94 7.56
C LYS A 33 8.97 -14.45 7.98
N GLU A 34 8.04 -14.40 7.03
CA GLU A 34 6.65 -14.00 7.28
C GLU A 34 5.94 -14.95 8.24
N ALA A 35 6.17 -16.27 8.12
CA ALA A 35 5.65 -17.26 9.06
C ALA A 35 6.17 -17.06 10.50
N ALA A 36 7.45 -16.71 10.65
CA ALA A 36 8.07 -16.47 11.95
C ALA A 36 7.56 -15.16 12.60
N LEU A 37 7.36 -14.11 11.81
CA LEU A 37 6.77 -12.84 12.29
C LEU A 37 5.34 -13.05 12.80
N TRP A 38 4.55 -13.82 12.06
CA TRP A 38 3.20 -14.19 12.49
C TRP A 38 3.20 -14.97 13.81
N GLU A 39 4.02 -16.02 13.90
CA GLU A 39 4.11 -16.85 15.10
C GLU A 39 4.53 -16.02 16.33
N ASN A 40 5.40 -15.04 16.13
CA ASN A 40 5.82 -14.11 17.17
C ASN A 40 4.68 -13.17 17.59
N SER A 41 3.91 -12.61 16.65
CA SER A 41 2.76 -11.75 16.95
C SER A 41 1.68 -12.48 17.77
N GLN A 42 1.42 -13.76 17.46
CA GLN A 42 0.48 -14.59 18.23
C GLN A 42 0.97 -14.85 19.67
N LYS A 43 2.28 -14.96 19.88
CA LYS A 43 2.88 -15.20 21.19
C LYS A 43 2.93 -13.95 22.06
N THR A 44 3.14 -12.78 21.46
CA THR A 44 3.29 -11.52 22.21
C THR A 44 1.95 -10.87 22.51
N GLY A 45 0.89 -11.15 21.75
CA GLY A 45 -0.44 -10.54 21.93
C GLY A 45 -0.45 -9.02 21.74
N ILE A 46 0.65 -8.45 21.22
CA ILE A 46 0.81 -7.03 20.94
C ILE A 46 0.61 -6.86 19.43
N GLU A 47 -0.50 -6.24 19.06
CA GLU A 47 -0.66 -5.65 17.73
C GLU A 47 0.38 -4.54 17.60
N SER A 48 1.30 -4.66 16.63
CA SER A 48 2.31 -3.64 16.45
C SER A 48 1.65 -2.36 15.92
N GLU A 49 1.54 -1.34 16.77
CA GLU A 49 0.92 -0.04 16.42
C GLU A 49 1.76 0.79 15.43
N THR A 50 3.06 0.49 15.30
CA THR A 50 4.01 1.26 14.48
C THR A 50 5.07 0.34 13.85
N ARG A 51 5.48 0.60 12.61
CA ARG A 51 6.50 -0.18 11.87
C ARG A 51 7.88 -0.12 12.55
N SER A 52 8.15 0.96 13.29
CA SER A 52 9.32 1.08 14.16
C SER A 52 9.32 0.05 15.29
N SER A 53 8.16 -0.26 15.88
CA SER A 53 8.02 -1.26 16.94
C SER A 53 8.32 -2.67 16.45
N THR A 54 8.03 -2.98 15.18
CA THR A 54 8.37 -4.27 14.56
C THR A 54 9.89 -4.46 14.38
N THR A 55 10.65 -3.38 14.17
CA THR A 55 12.12 -3.43 14.06
C THR A 55 12.76 -3.91 15.36
N THR A 56 12.26 -3.44 16.51
CA THR A 56 12.73 -3.84 17.84
C THR A 56 12.43 -5.31 18.18
N ILE A 57 11.33 -5.87 17.64
CA ILE A 57 10.96 -7.28 17.85
C ILE A 57 11.85 -8.22 17.01
N SER A 58 12.34 -7.75 15.86
CA SER A 58 13.23 -8.50 14.96
C SER A 58 14.72 -8.45 15.36
N SER A 59 15.14 -7.56 16.26
CA SER A 59 16.54 -7.35 16.58
C SER A 59 17.03 -8.30 17.69
N THR A 60 17.12 -9.60 17.38
CA THR A 60 18.01 -10.54 18.09
C THR A 60 19.34 -10.70 17.35
N VAL A 61 19.75 -9.69 16.59
CA VAL A 61 21.10 -9.59 16.02
C VAL A 61 21.70 -8.24 16.41
N ASP A 62 22.60 -8.36 17.37
CA ASP A 62 23.50 -7.36 17.94
C ASP A 62 23.98 -6.29 16.94
N ARG A 63 23.67 -5.01 17.22
CA ARG A 63 24.37 -3.84 16.63
C ARG A 63 24.59 -2.79 17.72
N PRO A 64 25.83 -2.62 18.23
CA PRO A 64 26.13 -1.74 19.36
C PRO A 64 26.53 -0.32 18.93
N TYR A 65 25.91 0.26 17.90
CA TYR A 65 26.37 1.57 17.38
C TYR A 65 25.23 2.50 16.95
N ARG A 66 24.60 3.16 17.92
CA ARG A 66 24.19 4.58 17.77
C ARG A 66 23.71 5.33 19.02
N ASP A 67 23.89 4.81 20.22
CA ASP A 67 23.41 5.52 21.42
C ASP A 67 24.55 6.26 22.14
N ARG A 68 24.70 7.58 21.89
CA ARG A 68 25.35 8.47 22.88
C ARG A 68 24.98 9.96 22.87
N TYR A 69 24.24 10.49 21.91
CA TYR A 69 23.79 11.88 21.97
C TYR A 69 22.35 11.84 21.47
N HIS A 70 21.29 12.02 22.27
CA HIS A 70 20.74 13.33 22.61
C HIS A 70 19.61 13.23 23.67
N ARG A 71 19.76 12.35 24.68
CA ARG A 71 18.67 11.89 25.57
C ARG A 71 17.96 12.98 26.42
N GLU A 72 18.46 14.20 26.54
CA GLU A 72 17.91 15.17 27.53
C GLU A 72 17.16 16.37 26.93
N ARG A 73 16.95 16.42 25.61
CA ARG A 73 16.17 17.50 24.95
C ARG A 73 14.96 17.02 24.11
N GLU A 74 14.58 15.75 24.18
CA GLU A 74 13.65 15.10 23.23
C GLU A 74 12.21 14.91 23.73
N GLN A 75 11.94 15.05 25.04
CA GLN A 75 10.64 14.65 25.60
C GLN A 75 9.45 15.52 25.20
N HIS A 76 9.67 16.74 24.69
CA HIS A 76 8.60 17.64 24.24
C HIS A 76 8.45 17.69 22.70
N VAL A 77 9.33 17.00 21.96
CA VAL A 77 9.33 16.89 20.48
C VAL A 77 8.85 15.50 20.03
N ALA A 78 9.01 14.48 20.89
CA ALA A 78 8.59 13.10 20.64
C ALA A 78 7.10 12.98 20.26
N ASP A 79 6.18 13.60 21.02
CA ASP A 79 4.73 13.51 20.74
C ASP A 79 4.34 14.03 19.34
N ARG A 80 5.11 14.98 18.79
CA ARG A 80 4.84 15.55 17.45
C ARG A 80 5.51 14.72 16.35
N ALA A 81 6.71 14.20 16.58
CA ALA A 81 7.39 13.32 15.65
C ALA A 81 6.68 11.96 15.51
N ASP A 82 6.20 11.40 16.64
CA ASP A 82 5.43 10.15 16.67
C ASP A 82 4.14 10.26 15.87
N SER A 83 3.48 11.43 15.92
CA SER A 83 2.27 11.68 15.12
C SER A 83 2.51 11.57 13.62
N TYR A 84 3.68 12.01 13.13
CA TYR A 84 3.99 11.95 11.70
C TYR A 84 4.43 10.55 11.26
N VAL A 85 5.19 9.85 12.12
CA VAL A 85 5.58 8.45 11.89
C VAL A 85 4.34 7.56 11.75
N GLU A 86 3.37 7.69 12.65
CA GLU A 86 2.12 6.91 12.58
C GLU A 86 1.32 7.19 11.30
N ILE A 87 1.31 8.45 10.84
CA ILE A 87 0.63 8.87 9.61
C ILE A 87 1.30 8.28 8.36
N LEU A 88 2.63 8.20 8.34
CA LEU A 88 3.41 7.62 7.24
C LEU A 88 3.43 6.10 7.25
N ASP A 89 3.29 5.47 8.42
CA ASP A 89 3.20 4.02 8.53
C ASP A 89 2.02 3.46 7.73
N ARG A 90 0.94 4.25 7.64
CA ARG A 90 -0.23 3.98 6.81
C ARG A 90 -0.04 4.33 5.33
N SER A 91 1.20 4.32 4.84
CA SER A 91 1.54 4.58 3.43
C SER A 91 2.60 3.62 2.90
N ARG A 92 2.84 3.61 1.59
CA ARG A 92 3.97 2.86 1.01
C ARG A 92 5.33 3.54 1.16
N VAL A 93 5.40 4.70 1.82
CA VAL A 93 6.67 5.38 2.08
C VAL A 93 7.55 4.49 2.98
N HIS A 94 8.82 4.37 2.63
CA HIS A 94 9.78 3.56 3.38
C HIS A 94 10.31 4.35 4.59
N PRO A 95 10.58 3.73 5.76
CA PRO A 95 11.09 4.44 6.94
C PRO A 95 12.38 5.24 6.68
N GLU A 96 13.26 4.75 5.80
CA GLU A 96 14.48 5.46 5.38
C GLU A 96 14.20 6.82 4.73
N THR A 97 13.00 7.01 4.19
CA THR A 97 12.61 8.21 3.43
C THR A 97 11.58 9.07 4.16
N TYR A 98 11.32 8.83 5.44
CA TYR A 98 10.34 9.59 6.24
C TYR A 98 10.69 11.07 6.34
N GLU A 99 11.97 11.38 6.53
CA GLU A 99 12.46 12.75 6.59
C GLU A 99 12.21 13.51 5.28
N TRP A 100 12.39 12.84 4.13
CA TRP A 100 12.16 13.47 2.82
C TRP A 100 10.67 13.76 2.61
N ALA A 101 9.81 12.82 2.98
CA ALA A 101 8.36 13.01 2.93
C ALA A 101 7.92 14.16 3.85
N HIS A 102 8.55 14.30 5.02
CA HIS A 102 8.23 15.35 5.98
C HIS A 102 8.56 16.72 5.40
N ASN A 103 9.79 16.88 4.91
CA ASN A 103 10.24 18.14 4.32
C ASN A 103 9.40 18.51 3.08
N MET A 104 9.09 17.53 2.23
CA MET A 104 8.20 17.74 1.08
C MET A 104 6.81 18.24 1.50
N ALA A 105 6.24 17.71 2.59
CA ALA A 105 4.96 18.18 3.10
C ALA A 105 5.04 19.59 3.70
N VAL A 106 6.14 19.91 4.40
CA VAL A 106 6.40 21.27 4.93
C VAL A 106 6.54 22.28 3.81
N ASP A 107 7.39 22.00 2.81
CA ASP A 107 7.62 22.88 1.66
C ASP A 107 6.33 23.16 0.88
N ALA A 108 5.45 22.15 0.73
CA ALA A 108 4.15 22.34 0.09
C ALA A 108 3.20 23.25 0.89
N LEU A 109 3.35 23.34 2.21
CA LEU A 109 2.55 24.24 3.04
C LEU A 109 3.01 25.71 2.94
N GLU A 110 4.28 25.94 2.64
CA GLU A 110 4.90 27.27 2.51
C GLU A 110 4.60 27.97 1.17
N ILE A 111 3.93 27.31 0.24
CA ILE A 111 3.49 27.91 -1.03
C ILE A 111 2.38 28.95 -0.75
N GLU A 112 2.77 30.22 -0.57
CA GLU A 112 1.96 31.33 -0.02
C GLU A 112 0.72 31.75 -0.85
N ASP A 113 0.48 31.24 -2.07
CA ASP A 113 -0.45 31.90 -3.00
C ASP A 113 -1.64 31.08 -3.52
N SER A 114 -1.98 29.92 -2.94
CA SER A 114 -3.09 29.11 -3.47
C SER A 114 -4.36 29.20 -2.61
N LYS A 115 -5.37 29.93 -3.13
CA LYS A 115 -6.80 29.92 -2.73
C LYS A 115 -7.48 28.54 -2.85
N ARG A 116 -6.72 27.44 -2.81
CA ARG A 116 -7.19 26.05 -2.87
C ARG A 116 -7.17 25.48 -1.46
N SER A 117 -8.34 25.05 -0.98
CA SER A 117 -8.56 24.61 0.41
C SER A 117 -8.17 23.16 0.68
N CYS A 118 -7.51 22.48 -0.27
CA CYS A 118 -7.11 21.08 -0.14
C CYS A 118 -5.57 20.95 -0.21
N ASN A 119 -4.97 20.53 0.91
CA ASN A 119 -3.52 20.33 1.06
C ASN A 119 -2.90 19.42 -0.01
N HIS A 120 -3.69 18.54 -0.63
CA HIS A 120 -3.25 17.58 -1.64
C HIS A 120 -2.87 18.19 -3.00
N ASP A 121 -3.43 19.33 -3.39
CA ASP A 121 -3.11 19.94 -4.68
C ASP A 121 -1.77 20.70 -4.65
N ARG A 122 -1.34 21.17 -3.46
CA ARG A 122 -0.09 21.94 -3.28
C ARG A 122 1.16 21.11 -3.53
N LEU A 123 1.11 19.81 -3.21
CA LEU A 123 2.18 18.86 -3.49
C LEU A 123 2.49 18.72 -4.99
N ARG A 124 1.55 19.07 -5.88
CA ARG A 124 1.76 19.02 -7.33
C ARG A 124 2.61 20.17 -7.84
N ASP A 125 2.62 21.29 -7.11
CA ASP A 125 3.32 22.52 -7.49
C ASP A 125 4.80 22.51 -7.03
N LEU A 126 5.22 21.47 -6.30
CA LEU A 126 6.62 21.26 -5.91
C LEU A 126 7.50 20.82 -7.09
N ASP A 127 8.66 21.46 -7.21
CA ASP A 127 9.72 21.06 -8.13
C ASP A 127 10.54 19.89 -7.53
N LEU A 128 10.16 18.67 -7.89
CA LEU A 128 10.84 17.46 -7.42
C LEU A 128 12.24 17.28 -8.04
N GLU A 129 12.54 17.92 -9.17
CA GLU A 129 13.85 17.82 -9.79
C GLU A 129 14.88 18.64 -9.02
N ALA A 130 14.50 19.85 -8.58
CA ALA A 130 15.31 20.66 -7.68
C ALA A 130 15.61 19.92 -6.37
N PHE A 131 14.58 19.32 -5.75
CA PHE A 131 14.74 18.53 -4.52
C PHE A 131 15.64 17.30 -4.74
N ALA A 132 15.49 16.59 -5.86
CA ALA A 132 16.35 15.47 -6.22
C ALA A 132 17.82 15.90 -6.40
N GLN A 133 18.04 17.07 -6.99
CA GLN A 133 19.37 17.65 -7.17
C GLN A 133 20.02 17.96 -5.81
N GLU A 134 19.29 18.53 -4.87
CA GLU A 134 19.78 18.79 -3.50
C GLU A 134 20.18 17.49 -2.78
N LEU A 135 19.35 16.45 -2.87
CA LEU A 135 19.68 15.14 -2.30
C LEU A 135 20.92 14.51 -2.95
N SER A 136 21.11 14.71 -4.26
CA SER A 136 22.29 14.20 -4.96
C SER A 136 23.59 14.88 -4.50
N GLN A 137 23.54 16.19 -4.20
CA GLN A 137 24.67 16.95 -3.67
C GLN A 137 25.05 16.51 -2.25
N GLN A 138 24.06 16.07 -1.47
CA GLN A 138 24.26 15.51 -0.13
C GLN A 138 24.74 14.03 -0.15
N ASN A 139 25.07 13.49 -1.33
CA ASN A 139 25.52 12.11 -1.57
C ASN A 139 24.47 11.01 -1.36
N PHE A 140 23.17 11.33 -1.37
CA PHE A 140 22.11 10.31 -1.35
C PHE A 140 21.84 9.68 -2.72
N GLY A 141 22.52 10.17 -3.77
CA GLY A 141 22.36 9.73 -5.16
C GLY A 141 21.07 10.26 -5.80
N SER A 142 20.75 9.76 -7.00
CA SER A 142 19.51 10.15 -7.68
C SER A 142 18.30 9.46 -7.03
N LYS A 143 17.43 10.27 -6.41
CA LYS A 143 16.21 9.83 -5.72
C LYS A 143 14.93 10.37 -6.35
N GLY A 144 15.00 10.85 -7.60
CA GLY A 144 13.85 11.45 -8.30
C GLY A 144 12.62 10.55 -8.33
N ILE A 145 12.77 9.28 -8.75
CA ILE A 145 11.65 8.30 -8.78
C ILE A 145 11.04 8.12 -7.39
N THR A 146 11.89 7.97 -6.37
CA THR A 146 11.45 7.81 -4.98
C THR A 146 10.64 9.03 -4.50
N LEU A 147 11.05 10.24 -4.87
CA LEU A 147 10.30 11.46 -4.53
C LEU A 147 8.95 11.52 -5.25
N TYR A 148 8.87 11.07 -6.50
CA TYR A 148 7.60 10.94 -7.23
C TYR A 148 6.64 9.95 -6.54
N ASP A 149 7.15 8.81 -6.08
CA ASP A 149 6.37 7.81 -5.36
C ASP A 149 5.90 8.34 -4.00
N ILE A 150 6.78 9.05 -3.26
CA ILE A 150 6.43 9.72 -2.00
C ILE A 150 5.31 10.73 -2.22
N ARG A 151 5.42 11.60 -3.23
CA ARG A 151 4.37 12.58 -3.56
C ARG A 151 3.04 11.89 -3.86
N ALA A 152 3.06 10.78 -4.61
CA ALA A 152 1.87 10.02 -4.94
C ALA A 152 1.20 9.44 -3.69
N GLU A 153 1.96 8.86 -2.77
CA GLU A 153 1.47 8.31 -1.51
C GLU A 153 0.96 9.39 -0.53
N LEU A 154 1.63 10.55 -0.45
CA LEU A 154 1.16 11.70 0.33
C LEU A 154 -0.14 12.29 -0.23
N THR A 155 -0.33 12.21 -1.54
CA THR A 155 -1.58 12.63 -2.21
C THR A 155 -2.71 11.63 -1.94
N CYS A 156 -2.46 10.33 -2.09
CA CYS A 156 -3.44 9.28 -1.87
C CYS A 156 -2.75 7.99 -1.40
N ARG A 157 -2.88 7.70 -0.11
CA ARG A 157 -2.24 6.55 0.55
C ARG A 157 -2.77 5.23 -0.02
N TYR A 158 -1.87 4.29 -0.29
CA TYR A 158 -2.20 2.94 -0.78
C TYR A 158 -3.13 2.91 -1.99
N LYS A 159 -3.07 3.94 -2.85
CA LYS A 159 -3.84 3.94 -4.09
C LYS A 159 -3.60 2.62 -4.84
N ASP A 160 -4.70 1.98 -5.21
CA ASP A 160 -4.62 0.76 -6.01
C ASP A 160 -4.08 1.11 -7.39
N LEU A 161 -2.93 0.53 -7.72
CA LEU A 161 -2.26 0.72 -9.01
C LEU A 161 -2.64 -0.39 -10.00
N ARG A 162 -3.47 -1.36 -9.59
CA ARG A 162 -3.97 -2.40 -10.48
C ARG A 162 -4.88 -1.79 -11.55
N PRO A 163 -4.88 -2.34 -12.77
CA PRO A 163 -5.88 -1.97 -13.75
C PRO A 163 -7.28 -2.23 -13.17
N PRO A 164 -8.29 -1.44 -13.57
CA PRO A 164 -9.65 -1.68 -13.15
C PRO A 164 -10.07 -3.10 -13.57
N TYR A 165 -10.98 -3.69 -12.79
CA TYR A 165 -11.54 -4.98 -13.14
C TYR A 165 -12.16 -4.93 -14.54
N MET A 166 -11.73 -5.84 -15.40
CA MET A 166 -12.26 -5.99 -16.76
C MET A 166 -13.23 -7.17 -16.77
N PRO A 167 -14.53 -6.94 -17.03
CA PRO A 167 -15.47 -8.05 -17.22
C PRO A 167 -15.08 -8.86 -18.45
N LEU A 168 -15.38 -10.15 -18.42
CA LEU A 168 -15.12 -11.06 -19.54
C LEU A 168 -15.95 -10.63 -20.76
N ASP A 169 -15.31 -10.65 -21.93
CA ASP A 169 -16.01 -10.41 -23.18
C ASP A 169 -16.96 -11.57 -23.53
N ARG A 170 -17.98 -11.30 -24.35
CA ARG A 170 -18.98 -12.30 -24.77
C ARG A 170 -18.34 -13.52 -25.41
N GLU A 171 -17.31 -13.35 -26.24
CA GLU A 171 -16.59 -14.46 -26.87
C GLU A 171 -15.87 -15.32 -25.84
N THR A 172 -15.27 -14.67 -24.85
CA THR A 172 -14.58 -15.34 -23.75
C THR A 172 -15.57 -16.10 -22.87
N VAL A 173 -16.71 -15.50 -22.54
CA VAL A 173 -17.80 -16.16 -21.79
C VAL A 173 -18.32 -17.37 -22.56
N PHE A 174 -18.57 -17.22 -23.86
CA PHE A 174 -18.98 -18.31 -24.73
C PHE A 174 -17.97 -19.46 -24.68
N PHE A 175 -16.69 -19.17 -24.94
CA PHE A 175 -15.62 -20.17 -24.84
C PHE A 175 -15.53 -20.81 -23.46
N LEU A 176 -15.69 -20.07 -22.36
CA LEU A 176 -15.65 -20.63 -21.01
C LEU A 176 -16.78 -21.65 -20.76
N LEU A 177 -17.99 -21.37 -21.27
CA LEU A 177 -19.19 -22.18 -21.08
C LEU A 177 -19.27 -23.38 -22.04
N THR A 178 -18.93 -23.18 -23.31
CA THR A 178 -19.09 -24.20 -24.36
C THR A 178 -17.79 -24.92 -24.69
N LYS A 179 -16.64 -24.34 -24.32
CA LYS A 179 -15.29 -24.74 -24.78
C LYS A 179 -15.09 -24.62 -26.29
N GLU A 180 -15.99 -23.89 -26.96
CA GLU A 180 -15.92 -23.66 -28.40
C GLU A 180 -15.17 -22.35 -28.69
N SER A 181 -14.21 -22.42 -29.63
CA SER A 181 -13.45 -21.26 -30.12
C SER A 181 -14.02 -20.78 -31.47
N PRO A 182 -13.63 -19.59 -31.96
CA PRO A 182 -13.99 -19.14 -33.31
C PRO A 182 -13.52 -20.08 -34.43
N GLU A 183 -12.58 -20.99 -34.18
CA GLU A 183 -12.17 -22.02 -35.13
C GLU A 183 -13.16 -23.20 -35.14
N THR A 184 -13.74 -23.53 -33.98
CA THR A 184 -14.64 -24.67 -33.81
C THR A 184 -16.11 -24.30 -34.03
N PHE A 185 -16.52 -23.09 -33.66
CA PHE A 185 -17.88 -22.58 -33.81
C PHE A 185 -17.85 -21.10 -34.22
N CYS A 186 -18.15 -20.83 -35.49
CA CYS A 186 -18.20 -19.50 -36.08
C CYS A 186 -19.36 -19.38 -37.06
N GLU A 187 -19.62 -18.15 -37.49
CA GLU A 187 -20.60 -17.88 -38.53
C GLU A 187 -20.29 -18.70 -39.80
N GLU A 188 -21.35 -19.12 -40.50
CA GLU A 188 -21.28 -19.93 -41.73
C GLU A 188 -20.77 -21.37 -41.55
N LYS A 189 -20.44 -21.82 -40.33
CA LYS A 189 -20.06 -23.21 -40.07
C LYS A 189 -21.27 -24.13 -39.93
N MET A 190 -21.21 -25.30 -40.58
CA MET A 190 -22.24 -26.34 -40.43
C MET A 190 -22.04 -27.12 -39.11
N VAL A 191 -23.10 -27.26 -38.33
CA VAL A 191 -23.10 -27.97 -37.04
C VAL A 191 -24.27 -28.96 -37.00
N CYS A 192 -24.01 -30.18 -36.53
CA CYS A 192 -25.07 -31.17 -36.30
C CYS A 192 -25.87 -30.81 -35.04
N THR A 193 -27.19 -30.74 -35.15
CA THR A 193 -28.09 -30.43 -34.01
C THR A 193 -29.26 -31.43 -33.96
N SER A 194 -29.87 -31.57 -32.78
CA SER A 194 -31.09 -32.36 -32.58
C SER A 194 -32.26 -31.43 -32.24
N ALA A 195 -33.44 -31.70 -32.80
CA ALA A 195 -34.64 -30.91 -32.52
C ALA A 195 -35.13 -31.18 -31.09
N GLN A 196 -35.21 -30.15 -30.25
CA GLN A 196 -35.66 -30.28 -28.85
C GLN A 196 -37.12 -29.87 -28.62
N ARG A 197 -37.64 -28.88 -29.35
CA ARG A 197 -39.01 -28.39 -29.17
C ARG A 197 -39.55 -27.85 -30.49
N PHE A 198 -40.84 -28.09 -30.74
CA PHE A 198 -41.61 -27.56 -31.87
C PHE A 198 -42.66 -26.58 -31.37
#